data_AF-A0AAX1D356-F1
#
_entry.id   AF-A0AAX1D356-F1
#
_cell.length_a   1.000
_cell.length_b   1.000
_cell.length_c   1.000
_cell.angle_alpha   90.00
_cell.angle_beta   90.00
_cell.angle_gamma   90.00
#
_symmetry.space_group_name_H-M   'P 1'
#
loop_
_entity.id
_entity.type
_entity.pdbx_description
1 polymer ?
#
loop_
_entity_poly.entity_id
_entity_poly.type
_entity_poly.pdbx_seq_one_letter_code
_entity_poly.pdbx_strand_id
1 'polypeptide(L)'
;MKTFVQIVDGRVHWKFRSAQAPKLPAGVVLIDVTAVSPQPREGWLYEHDTFVAALDGFPMDDDMREIQEAMPENLPVITSS
;
A
#
# COMPACT_ATOMS: atom_id res chain seq x y z
N MET A 1 -15.01 8.58 -19.35
CA MET A 1 -14.64 7.14 -19.43
C MET A 1 -14.27 6.67 -18.03
N LYS A 2 -14.85 5.57 -17.55
CA LYS A 2 -14.65 5.12 -16.16
C LYS A 2 -13.45 4.18 -16.09
N THR A 3 -12.76 4.20 -14.96
CA THR A 3 -11.66 3.28 -14.66
C THR A 3 -12.12 2.33 -13.58
N PHE A 4 -12.01 1.03 -13.84
CA PHE A 4 -12.37 -0.01 -12.91
C PHE A 4 -11.14 -0.83 -12.54
N VAL A 5 -11.12 -1.32 -11.31
CA VAL A 5 -10.20 -2.36 -10.87
C VAL A 5 -10.94 -3.62 -10.49
N GLN A 6 -10.33 -4.74 -10.81
CA GLN A 6 -10.76 -6.06 -10.38
C GLN A 6 -10.06 -6.41 -9.06
N ILE A 7 -10.84 -6.76 -8.05
CA ILE A 7 -10.35 -7.26 -6.77
C ILE A 7 -10.60 -8.76 -6.68
N VAL A 8 -9.53 -9.50 -6.36
CA VAL A 8 -9.55 -10.94 -6.07
C VAL A 8 -8.67 -11.14 -4.83
N ASP A 9 -9.16 -11.89 -3.84
CA ASP A 9 -8.44 -12.12 -2.57
C ASP A 9 -7.99 -10.82 -1.86
N GLY A 10 -8.82 -9.77 -1.94
CA GLY A 10 -8.50 -8.45 -1.35
C GLY A 10 -7.39 -7.69 -2.10
N ARG A 11 -6.92 -8.16 -3.26
CA ARG A 11 -5.86 -7.52 -4.05
C ARG A 11 -6.36 -7.02 -5.38
N VAL A 12 -5.77 -5.93 -5.85
CA VAL A 12 -5.98 -5.40 -7.20
C VAL A 12 -5.27 -6.30 -8.21
N HIS A 13 -6.03 -6.99 -9.05
CA HIS A 13 -5.50 -7.89 -10.09
C HIS A 13 -5.37 -7.21 -11.44
N TRP A 14 -6.37 -6.44 -11.86
CA TRP A 14 -6.34 -5.78 -13.17
C TRP A 14 -7.06 -4.44 -13.16
N LYS A 15 -6.57 -3.51 -13.98
CA LYS A 15 -7.16 -2.18 -14.17
C LYS A 15 -7.54 -1.98 -15.63
N PHE A 16 -8.78 -1.60 -15.89
CA PHE A 16 -9.26 -1.36 -17.25
C PHE A 16 -10.21 -0.16 -17.31
N ARG A 17 -10.43 0.35 -18.53
CA ARG A 17 -11.32 1.47 -18.79
C ARG A 17 -12.54 0.99 -19.56
N SER A 18 -13.73 1.42 -19.15
CA SER A 18 -14.98 1.07 -19.82
C SER A 18 -15.99 2.20 -19.68
N ALA A 19 -16.97 2.26 -20.58
CA ALA A 19 -18.11 3.16 -20.45
C ALA A 19 -19.07 2.71 -19.34
N GLN A 20 -19.22 1.39 -19.15
CA GLN A 20 -20.08 0.77 -18.15
C GLN A 20 -19.34 -0.36 -17.42
N ALA A 21 -19.76 -0.65 -16.18
CA ALA A 21 -19.20 -1.76 -15.42
C ALA A 21 -19.54 -3.09 -16.13
N PRO A 22 -18.56 -3.94 -16.44
CA PRO A 22 -18.82 -5.23 -17.05
C PRO A 22 -19.50 -6.18 -16.07
N LYS A 23 -20.28 -7.13 -16.59
CA LYS A 23 -20.89 -8.20 -15.81
C LYS A 23 -19.85 -9.28 -15.58
N LEU A 24 -19.42 -9.49 -14.34
CA LEU A 24 -18.41 -10.49 -13.98
C LEU A 24 -19.03 -11.69 -13.23
N PRO A 25 -18.36 -12.86 -13.25
CA PRO A 25 -18.79 -14.02 -12.47
C PRO A 25 -18.77 -13.73 -10.95
N ALA A 26 -19.51 -14.55 -10.20
CA ALA A 26 -19.53 -14.46 -8.74
C ALA A 26 -18.12 -14.62 -8.16
N GLY A 27 -17.80 -13.85 -7.12
CA GLY A 27 -16.48 -13.83 -6.47
C GLY A 27 -15.51 -12.78 -7.02
N VAL A 28 -15.87 -12.06 -8.08
CA VAL A 28 -15.08 -10.94 -8.58
C VAL A 28 -15.72 -9.62 -8.16
N VAL A 29 -14.96 -8.80 -7.44
CA VAL A 29 -15.39 -7.45 -7.03
C VAL A 29 -14.82 -6.43 -7.99
N LEU A 30 -15.67 -5.54 -8.50
CA LEU A 30 -15.27 -4.40 -9.33
C LEU A 30 -15.49 -3.10 -8.59
N ILE A 31 -14.49 -2.24 -8.64
CA ILE A 31 -14.54 -0.93 -7.99
C ILE A 31 -14.27 0.15 -9.02
N ASP A 32 -15.16 1.14 -9.09
CA ASP A 32 -14.93 2.36 -9.87
C ASP A 32 -13.88 3.21 -9.14
N VAL A 33 -12.71 3.37 -9.76
CA VAL A 33 -11.60 4.15 -9.23
C VAL A 33 -11.38 5.44 -10.03
N THR A 34 -12.39 5.88 -10.78
CA THR A 34 -12.30 7.06 -11.64
C THR A 34 -12.00 8.33 -10.84
N ALA A 35 -12.56 8.42 -9.62
CA ALA A 35 -12.36 9.55 -8.70
C ALA A 35 -11.27 9.30 -7.65
N VAL A 36 -10.66 8.11 -7.62
CA VAL A 36 -9.65 7.74 -6.61
C VAL A 36 -8.28 8.24 -7.06
N SER A 37 -7.59 8.97 -6.18
CA SER A 37 -6.23 9.49 -6.40
C SER A 37 -5.35 9.29 -5.17
N PRO A 38 -4.18 8.64 -5.28
CA PRO A 38 -3.62 8.04 -6.50
C PRO A 38 -4.46 6.86 -7.00
N GLN A 39 -4.50 6.65 -8.32
CA GLN A 39 -5.17 5.47 -8.85
C GLN A 39 -4.45 4.19 -8.38
N PRO A 40 -5.18 3.20 -7.87
CA PRO A 40 -4.59 1.94 -7.44
C PRO A 40 -3.91 1.22 -8.60
N ARG A 41 -2.90 0.42 -8.26
CA ARG A 41 -2.09 -0.36 -9.18
C ARG A 41 -2.25 -1.85 -8.89
N GLU A 42 -1.88 -2.67 -9.85
CA GLU A 42 -1.81 -4.11 -9.67
C GLU A 42 -0.95 -4.44 -8.43
N GLY A 43 -1.41 -5.42 -7.64
CA GLY A 43 -0.79 -5.86 -6.40
C GLY A 43 -1.20 -5.08 -5.14
N TRP A 44 -1.82 -3.90 -5.26
CA TRP A 44 -2.29 -3.13 -4.11
C TRP A 44 -3.39 -3.88 -3.34
N LEU A 45 -3.41 -3.69 -2.01
CA LEU A 45 -4.44 -4.24 -1.14
C LEU A 45 -5.66 -3.32 -1.13
N TYR A 46 -6.85 -3.91 -1.05
CA TYR A 46 -8.11 -3.20 -0.86
C TYR A 46 -8.76 -3.70 0.43
N GLU A 47 -8.69 -2.88 1.47
CA GLU A 47 -9.15 -3.20 2.83
C GLU A 47 -9.92 -2.00 3.38
N HIS A 48 -11.04 -2.23 4.06
CA HIS A 48 -11.85 -1.18 4.68
C HIS A 48 -12.18 -0.01 3.71
N ASP A 49 -12.56 -0.35 2.47
CA ASP A 49 -12.85 0.62 1.39
C ASP A 49 -11.66 1.49 0.97
N THR A 50 -10.43 1.13 1.38
CA THR A 50 -9.21 1.90 1.14
C THR A 50 -8.20 1.08 0.35
N PHE A 51 -7.50 1.73 -0.57
CA PHE A 51 -6.40 1.13 -1.31
C PHE A 51 -5.06 1.38 -0.60
N VAL A 52 -4.39 0.30 -0.21
CA VAL A 52 -3.07 0.34 0.44
C VAL A 52 -2.05 -0.17 -0.56
N ALA A 53 -0.98 0.62 -0.79
CA ALA A 53 0.13 0.15 -1.59
C ALA A 53 0.71 -1.10 -0.90
N ALA A 54 0.67 -2.24 -1.58
CA ALA A 54 1.45 -3.39 -1.17
C ALA A 54 2.92 -2.95 -1.31
N LEU A 55 3.60 -2.75 -0.18
CA LEU A 55 5.04 -2.57 -0.14
C LEU A 55 5.64 -3.91 -0.58
N ASP A 56 5.80 -4.08 -1.89
CA ASP A 56 6.61 -5.16 -2.45
C ASP A 56 8.05 -4.89 -1.99
N GLY A 57 8.45 -5.53 -0.89
CA GLY A 57 9.84 -5.60 -0.45
C GLY A 57 10.42 -4.36 0.23
N PHE A 58 9.83 -3.89 1.32
CA PHE A 58 10.70 -3.61 2.47
C PHE A 58 10.54 -4.78 3.44
N PRO A 59 11.50 -5.72 3.51
CA PRO A 59 11.82 -6.18 4.84
C PRO A 59 12.04 -4.90 5.66
N MET A 60 11.20 -4.65 6.66
CA MET A 60 11.80 -4.09 7.87
C MET A 60 12.75 -5.19 8.32
N ASP A 61 13.96 -5.18 7.75
CA ASP A 61 15.07 -5.95 8.26
C ASP A 61 15.09 -5.66 9.76
N ASP A 62 15.09 -6.73 10.56
CA ASP A 62 15.23 -6.69 12.02
C ASP A 62 16.44 -5.81 12.44
N ASP A 63 17.38 -5.60 11.50
CA ASP A 63 18.50 -4.66 11.47
C ASP A 63 18.14 -3.20 11.80
N MET A 64 16.91 -2.72 11.54
CA MET A 64 16.52 -1.33 11.91
C MET A 64 16.18 -1.15 13.40
N ARG A 65 16.05 -2.24 14.18
CA ARG A 65 15.94 -2.17 15.65
C ARG A 65 17.32 -2.03 16.31
N GLU A 66 18.38 -2.58 15.72
CA GLU A 66 19.72 -2.57 16.31
C GLU A 66 20.41 -1.19 16.22
N ILE A 67 20.09 -0.38 15.20
CA ILE A 67 20.67 0.97 15.02
C ILE A 67 20.18 1.97 16.10
N GLN A 68 19.08 1.67 16.80
CA GLN A 68 18.62 2.48 17.93
C GLN A 68 19.22 2.00 19.27
N GLU A 69 19.58 0.72 19.38
CA GLU A 69 20.26 0.15 20.56
C GLU A 69 21.77 0.44 20.59
N ALA A 70 22.39 0.80 19.46
CA ALA A 70 23.79 1.17 19.37
C ALA A 70 24.11 2.65 19.69
N MET A 71 23.19 3.38 20.34
CA MET A 71 23.53 4.67 20.97
C MET A 71 23.88 4.42 22.45
N PRO A 72 25.16 4.28 22.84
CA PRO A 72 25.51 4.38 24.24
C PRO A 72 25.13 5.79 24.72
N GLU A 73 24.16 5.85 25.63
CA GLU A 73 23.71 7.04 26.39
C GLU A 73 24.82 7.62 27.30
N ASN A 74 26.06 7.74 26.82
CA ASN A 74 27.14 8.17 27.70
C ASN A 74 28.28 8.86 26.94
N LEU A 75 28.08 10.12 26.58
CA LEU A 75 29.19 11.08 26.63
C LEU A 75 28.75 12.34 27.41
N PRO A 76 29.54 12.77 28.40
CA PRO A 76 29.13 13.65 29.47
C PRO A 76 28.89 15.10 29.02
N VAL A 77 27.86 15.69 29.61
CA VAL A 77 27.62 17.12 29.73
C VAL A 77 28.70 17.77 30.63
N ILE A 78 29.16 18.98 30.26
CA ILE A 78 30.00 20.00 30.96
C ILE A 78 31.54 19.96 30.74
N THR A 79 32.32 21.06 30.73
CA THR A 79 32.17 22.51 31.06
C THR A 79 33.16 23.35 30.23
N SER A 80 32.87 24.64 30.09
CA SER A 80 33.75 25.74 29.65
C SER A 80 35.16 25.78 30.26
N SER A 81 36.12 26.33 29.51
CA SER A 81 37.20 27.22 29.99
C SER A 81 37.69 28.10 28.85
#